data_AF-A0A535ST70-F1
#
_entry.id   AF-A0A535ST70-F1
#
_cell.length_a   1.000
_cell.length_b   1.000
_cell.length_c   1.000
_cell.angle_alpha   90.00
_cell.angle_beta   90.00
_cell.angle_gamma   90.00
#
_symmetry.space_group_name_H-M   'P 1'
#
loop_
_entity.id
_entity.type
_entity.pdbx_description
1 polymer ?
#
loop_
_entity_poly.entity_id
_entity_poly.type
_entity_poly.pdbx_seq_one_letter_code
_entity_poly.pdbx_strand_id
1 'polypeptide(L)' 'MITAKRPDDVAGEVERLARTGQKRFVISTVDHGGMLDQERLGAARYAAGLQSTVELEEVTAAAAAAR' A
#
# COMPACT_ATOMS: atom_id res chain seq x y z
N MET A 1 -8.70 0.79 0.88
CA MET A 1 -7.64 -0.11 0.39
C MET A 1 -7.21 0.39 -0.96
N ILE A 2 -5.91 0.55 -1.17
CA ILE A 2 -5.33 1.11 -2.40
C ILE A 2 -4.89 -0.06 -3.28
N THR A 3 -5.40 -0.11 -4.51
CA THR A 3 -5.19 -1.22 -5.45
C THR A 3 -4.35 -0.83 -6.67
N ALA A 4 -3.92 0.43 -6.75
CA ALA A 4 -3.05 0.91 -7.81
C ALA A 4 -1.77 0.06 -7.91
N LYS A 5 -1.38 -0.31 -9.14
CA LYS A 5 -0.29 -1.28 -9.37
C LYS A 5 1.09 -0.65 -9.39
N ARG A 6 1.21 0.61 -9.82
CA ARG A 6 2.51 1.29 -9.94
C ARG A 6 2.79 2.08 -8.66
N PRO A 7 4.06 2.15 -8.20
CA PRO A 7 4.42 2.95 -7.03
C PRO A 7 3.98 4.41 -7.12
N ASP A 8 4.12 5.05 -8.29
CA ASP A 8 3.73 6.46 -8.49
C ASP A 8 2.21 6.67 -8.36
N ASP A 9 1.42 5.75 -8.91
CA ASP A 9 -0.04 5.80 -8.80
C ASP A 9 -0.49 5.61 -7.35
N VAL A 10 0.20 4.72 -6.60
CA VAL A 10 -0.03 4.52 -5.17
C VAL A 10 0.27 5.81 -4.39
N ALA A 11 1.41 6.45 -4.64
CA ALA A 11 1.77 7.71 -3.99
C ALA A 11 0.74 8.81 -4.26
N GLY A 12 0.33 8.98 -5.52
CA GLY A 12 -0.67 9.99 -5.90
C GLY A 12 -2.03 9.76 -5.23
N GLU A 13 -2.47 8.50 -5.14
CA GLU A 13 -3.72 8.18 -4.44
C GLU A 13 -3.63 8.42 -2.93
N VAL A 14 -2.52 8.03 -2.30
CA VAL A 14 -2.26 8.30 -0.88
C VAL A 14 -2.25 9.79 -0.60
N GLU A 15 -1.53 10.58 -1.40
CA GLU A 15 -1.44 12.04 -1.20
C GLU A 15 -2.82 12.70 -1.28
N ARG A 16 -3.62 12.32 -2.30
CA ARG A 16 -4.99 12.83 -2.47
C ARG A 16 -5.85 12.55 -1.24
N LEU A 17 -5.77 11.35 -0.68
CA LEU A 17 -6.54 10.95 0.50
C LEU A 17 -5.97 11.55 1.81
N ALA A 18 -4.66 11.69 1.92
CA ALA A 18 -4.02 12.34 3.07
C ALA A 18 -4.45 13.81 3.18
N ARG A 19 -4.62 14.50 2.04
CA ARG A 19 -5.14 15.87 1.96
C ARG A 19 -6.59 16.01 2.45
N THR A 20 -7.38 14.94 2.45
CA THR A 20 -8.74 14.94 3.04
C THR A 20 -8.73 14.62 4.55
N GLY A 21 -7.54 14.43 5.14
CA GLY A 21 -7.37 14.14 6.56
C GLY A 21 -7.26 12.66 6.90
N GLN A 22 -7.30 11.75 5.91
CA GLN A 22 -7.09 10.32 6.16
C GLN A 22 -5.66 10.05 6.66
N LYS A 23 -5.54 9.22 7.70
CA LYS A 23 -4.26 8.87 8.34
C LYS A 23 -3.91 7.39 8.32
N ARG A 24 -4.78 6.54 7.76
CA ARG A 24 -4.57 5.09 7.70
C ARG A 24 -4.78 4.59 6.29
N PHE A 25 -3.80 3.84 5.79
CA PHE A 25 -3.75 3.34 4.43
C PHE A 25 -3.36 1.86 4.44
N VAL A 26 -4.08 1.08 3.63
CA VAL A 26 -3.79 -0.34 3.40
C VAL A 26 -3.54 -0.50 1.91
N ILE A 27 -2.35 -1.00 1.56
CA ILE A 27 -1.92 -1.28 0.18
C ILE A 27 -2.25 -2.74 -0.12
N SER A 28 -2.97 -3.00 -1.21
CA SER A 28 -3.28 -4.36 -1.62
C SER A 28 -2.01 -5.13 -1.98
N THR A 29 -1.92 -6.40 -1.61
CA THR A 29 -0.79 -7.23 -2.01
C THR A 29 -0.98 -7.71 -3.45
N VAL A 30 0.03 -7.54 -4.31
CA VAL A 30 -0.02 -8.02 -5.71
C VAL A 30 1.14 -8.94 -6.07
N ASP A 31 2.21 -8.93 -5.28
CA ASP A 31 3.44 -9.69 -5.48
C ASP A 31 3.82 -10.50 -4.22
N HIS A 32 2.82 -10.84 -3.39
CA HIS A 32 2.98 -11.68 -2.19
C HIS A 32 4.02 -11.13 -1.20
N GLY A 33 4.11 -9.80 -1.10
CA GLY A 33 5.11 -9.12 -0.27
C GLY A 33 6.48 -8.96 -0.93
N GLY A 34 6.60 -9.35 -2.21
CA GLY A 34 7.79 -9.21 -3.04
C GLY A 34 8.16 -7.77 -3.34
N MET A 35 9.16 -7.60 -4.21
CA MET A 35 9.81 -6.29 -4.44
C MET A 35 8.81 -5.22 -4.86
N LEU A 36 7.85 -5.56 -5.73
CA LEU A 36 6.85 -4.59 -6.18
C LEU A 36 5.95 -4.11 -5.02
N ASP A 37 5.60 -4.99 -4.09
CA ASP A 37 4.82 -4.59 -2.91
C ASP A 37 5.63 -3.71 -1.96
N GLN A 38 6.94 -3.98 -1.80
CA GLN A 38 7.82 -3.14 -0.99
C GLN A 38 8.02 -1.75 -1.60
N GLU A 39 8.19 -1.65 -2.92
CA GLU A 39 8.28 -0.38 -3.64
C GLU A 39 6.99 0.44 -3.48
N ARG A 40 5.83 -0.18 -3.67
CA ARG A 40 4.52 0.45 -3.48
C ARG A 40 4.32 0.89 -2.03
N LEU A 41 4.71 0.07 -1.06
CA LEU A 41 4.62 0.38 0.36
C LEU A 41 5.55 1.55 0.75
N GLY A 42 6.76 1.61 0.19
CA GLY A 42 7.69 2.71 0.35
C GLY A 42 7.14 4.03 -0.21
N ALA A 43 6.62 4.00 -1.44
CA ALA A 43 6.00 5.15 -2.09
C ALA A 43 4.80 5.68 -1.29
N ALA A 44 3.96 4.77 -0.80
CA ALA A 44 2.83 5.11 0.06
C ALA A 44 3.26 5.77 1.37
N ARG A 45 4.27 5.23 2.06
CA ARG A 45 4.79 5.79 3.32
C ARG A 45 5.37 7.19 3.13
N TYR A 46 6.10 7.39 2.04
CA TYR A 46 6.63 8.70 1.69
C TYR A 46 5.49 9.73 1.48
N ALA A 47 4.48 9.36 0.69
CA ALA A 47 3.34 10.25 0.39
C ALA A 47 2.41 10.50 1.60
N ALA A 48 2.24 9.52 2.49
CA ALA A 48 1.33 9.63 3.63
C ALA A 48 1.83 10.58 4.73
N GLY A 49 3.14 10.80 4.81
CA GLY A 49 3.79 11.58 5.85
C GLY A 49 3.89 10.87 7.20
N LEU A 50 4.71 11.42 8.10
CA LEU A 50 5.15 10.78 9.35
C LEU A 50 4.03 10.47 10.36
N GLN A 51 2.89 11.15 10.28
CA GLN A 51 1.77 10.96 11.22
C GLN A 51 0.72 9.95 10.72
N SER A 52 0.99 9.29 9.60
CA SER A 52 0.08 8.32 9.01
C SER A 52 0.59 6.89 9.18
N THR A 53 -0.32 5.94 9.27
CA THR A 53 -0.03 4.51 9.27
C THR A 53 -0.26 3.96 7.86
N VAL A 54 0.73 3.22 7.35
CA VAL A 54 0.66 2.58 6.04
C VAL A 54 1.13 1.14 6.16
N GLU A 55 0.25 0.23 5.80
CA GLU A 55 0.44 -1.21 5.93
C GLU A 55 0.19 -1.90 4.58
N LEU A 56 0.84 -3.04 4.39
CA LEU A 56 0.55 -3.96 3.30
C LEU A 56 -0.53 -4.93 3.77
N GLU A 57 -1.50 -5.22 2.92
CA GLU A 57 -2.55 -6.20 3.18
C GLU A 57 -1.94 -7.58 3.50
N GLU A 58 -2.34 -8.15 4.63
CA GLU A 58 -1.91 -9.49 5.01
C GLU A 58 -2.42 -10.53 4.02
N VAL A 59 -1.50 -11.32 3.44
CA VAL A 59 -1.88 -12.52 2.68
C VAL A 59 -2.28 -13.58 3.70
N THR A 60 -3.59 -13.80 3.86
CA THR A 60 -4.05 -14.93 4.67
C THR A 60 -3.53 -16.23 4.04
N ALA A 61 -2.91 -17.09 4.84
CA ALA A 61 -2.20 -18.30 4.39
C ALA A 61 -3.03 -19.26 3.51
N ALA A 62 -4.37 -19.16 3.56
CA ALA A 62 -5.28 -19.90 2.70
C ALA A 62 -5.09 -19.60 1.20
N ALA A 63 -4.62 -18.40 0.83
CA ALA A 63 -4.37 -18.04 -0.58
C ALA A 63 -2.99 -18.49 -1.08
N ALA A 64 -2.01 -18.68 -0.19
CA ALA A 64 -0.64 -19.06 -0.54
C ALA A 64 -0.47 -20.56 -0.79
N ALA A 65 -1.29 -21.40 -0.13
CA ALA A 65 -1.21 -22.87 -0.23
C ALA A 65 -1.92 -23.47 -1.46
N ALA A 66 -2.53 -22.64 -2.31
CA ALA A 66 -3.26 -23.06 -3.51
C ALA A 66 -2.45 -22.93 -4.82
N ARG A 67 -1.11 -22.89 -4.74
CA ARG A 67 -0.20 -22.76 -5.90
C ARG A 67 0.78 -23.91 -6.00
#